data_AF-G5ZWX3-F1
#
_entry.id   AF-G5ZWX3-F1
#
_cell.length_a   1.000
_cell.length_b   1.000
_cell.length_c   1.000
_cell.angle_alpha   90.00
_cell.angle_beta   90.00
_cell.angle_gamma   90.00
#
_symmetry.space_group_name_H-M   'P 1'
#
loop_
_entity.id
_entity.type
_entity.pdbx_description
1 polymer ?
#
loop_
_entity_poly.entity_id
_entity_poly.type
_entity_poly.pdbx_seq_one_letter_code
_entity_poly.pdbx_strand_id
1 'polypeptide(L)'
;MAFVRCNDAFLPADVVFNFTLTCRSTALSGNYYSDYQFFLYQTISEHREKGMTFDAIAEWMNKEGYLTVRGKRFRGTHVHSILKKRLAKEELLNREYPPVWSDFSMEVVDKTILMRDFRTILLKK
;
A
#
# COMPACT_ATOMS: atom_id res chain seq x y z
N MET A 1 -14.40 -20.55 21.69
CA MET A 1 -13.90 -21.86 22.17
C MET A 1 -14.00 -22.83 21.02
N ALA A 2 -12.87 -23.35 20.53
CA ALA A 2 -12.85 -24.37 19.49
C ALA A 2 -12.71 -25.74 20.19
N PHE A 3 -13.46 -26.73 19.72
CA PHE A 3 -13.44 -28.08 20.27
C PHE A 3 -12.93 -29.03 19.18
N VAL A 4 -11.91 -29.82 19.50
CA VAL A 4 -11.39 -30.85 18.61
C VAL A 4 -12.09 -32.17 18.94
N ARG A 5 -12.68 -32.80 17.92
CA ARG A 5 -13.38 -34.08 18.06
C ARG A 5 -12.39 -35.23 17.87
N CYS A 6 -11.85 -35.77 18.97
CA CYS A 6 -11.21 -37.07 18.99
C CYS A 6 -12.01 -37.97 19.95
N ASN A 7 -12.56 -39.08 19.44
CA ASN A 7 -13.27 -40.11 20.23
C ASN A 7 -14.42 -39.58 21.12
N ASP A 8 -15.34 -38.77 20.56
CA ASP A 8 -16.58 -38.30 21.21
C ASP A 8 -16.42 -37.57 22.57
N ALA A 9 -15.22 -37.11 22.91
CA ALA A 9 -14.97 -36.26 24.08
C ALA A 9 -14.75 -34.79 23.66
N PHE A 10 -15.53 -33.87 24.24
CA PHE A 10 -15.31 -32.42 24.12
C PHE A 10 -14.21 -32.00 25.10
N LEU A 11 -12.97 -32.02 24.64
CA LEU A 11 -11.83 -31.60 25.46
C LEU A 11 -11.54 -30.11 25.22
N PRO A 12 -11.26 -29.32 26.29
CA PRO A 12 -10.86 -27.93 26.13
C PRO A 12 -9.49 -27.87 25.45
N ALA A 13 -9.45 -27.45 24.20
CA ALA A 13 -8.22 -27.23 23.44
C ALA A 13 -8.10 -25.75 23.07
N ASP A 14 -6.87 -25.25 23.10
CA ASP A 14 -6.55 -23.99 22.42
C ASP A 14 -6.10 -24.31 21.01
N VAL A 15 -6.65 -23.57 20.05
CA VAL A 15 -6.28 -23.66 18.65
C VAL A 15 -5.67 -22.33 18.26
N VAL A 16 -4.41 -22.34 17.85
CA VAL A 16 -3.69 -21.19 17.33
C VAL A 16 -3.51 -21.39 15.83
N PHE A 17 -3.92 -20.38 15.05
CA PHE A 17 -3.77 -20.39 13.60
C PHE A 17 -2.81 -19.27 13.22
N ASN A 18 -1.66 -19.63 12.66
CA ASN A 18 -0.62 -18.71 12.24
C ASN A 18 -0.61 -18.62 10.71
N PHE A 19 -0.40 -17.41 10.20
CA PHE A 19 -0.16 -17.16 8.78
C PHE A 19 0.61 -15.86 8.60
N THR A 20 1.27 -15.72 7.46
CA THR A 20 1.92 -14.49 7.04
C THR A 20 1.11 -13.85 5.93
N LEU A 21 0.78 -12.56 6.10
CA LEU A 21 0.13 -11.74 5.08
C LEU A 21 1.14 -10.70 4.56
N THR A 22 1.51 -10.81 3.29
CA THR A 22 2.37 -9.83 2.62
C THR A 22 1.54 -8.92 1.73
N CYS A 23 1.42 -7.66 2.13
CA CYS A 23 0.76 -6.60 1.36
C CYS A 23 1.80 -5.63 0.79
N ARG A 24 1.65 -5.24 -0.48
CA ARG A 24 2.48 -4.21 -1.12
C ARG A 24 1.62 -3.03 -1.53
N SER A 25 2.02 -1.83 -1.13
CA SER A 25 1.37 -0.59 -1.55
C SER A 25 2.41 0.47 -1.90
N THR A 26 2.27 1.06 -3.08
CA THR A 26 3.10 2.17 -3.56
C THR A 26 2.71 3.51 -2.91
N ALA A 27 1.52 3.58 -2.31
CA ALA A 27 1.00 4.76 -1.61
C ALA A 27 1.79 5.10 -0.33
N LEU A 28 2.54 4.14 0.22
CA LEU A 28 3.38 4.36 1.40
C LEU A 28 4.73 5.04 1.08
N SER A 29 5.04 5.28 -0.21
CA SER A 29 6.24 6.06 -0.57
C SER A 29 5.97 7.56 -0.37
N GLY A 30 6.66 8.17 0.59
CA GLY A 30 6.45 9.55 1.09
C GLY A 30 6.74 10.70 0.13
N ASN A 31 6.55 10.53 -1.17
CA ASN A 31 6.71 11.58 -2.16
C ASN A 31 5.42 12.42 -2.27
N TYR A 32 5.21 13.34 -1.34
CA TYR A 32 4.10 14.29 -1.42
C TYR A 32 4.29 15.23 -2.62
N TYR A 33 3.27 15.34 -3.46
CA TYR A 33 3.25 16.26 -4.58
C TYR A 33 2.66 17.57 -4.07
N SER A 34 3.40 18.67 -4.17
CA SER A 34 2.92 19.97 -3.69
C SER A 34 1.74 20.47 -4.52
N ASP A 35 0.91 21.33 -3.91
CA ASP A 35 -0.25 21.95 -4.59
C ASP A 35 0.17 22.70 -5.85
N TYR A 36 1.31 23.39 -5.81
CA TYR A 36 1.83 24.09 -6.98
C TYR A 36 2.25 23.14 -8.10
N GLN A 37 2.86 22.00 -7.76
CA GLN A 37 3.18 20.98 -8.75
C GLN A 37 1.91 20.40 -9.37
N PHE A 38 0.84 20.21 -8.58
CA PHE A 38 -0.45 19.74 -9.05
C PHE A 38 -1.10 20.74 -10.02
N PHE A 39 -1.11 22.02 -9.63
CA PHE A 39 -1.55 23.11 -10.50
C PHE A 39 -0.82 23.09 -11.85
N LEU A 40 0.53 23.06 -11.83
CA LEU A 40 1.33 23.02 -13.06
C LEU A 40 0.97 21.83 -13.95
N TYR A 41 0.82 20.64 -13.36
CA TYR A 41 0.43 19.44 -14.10
C TYR A 41 -0.95 19.59 -14.74
N GLN A 42 -1.95 20.03 -13.96
CA GLN A 42 -3.32 20.15 -14.42
C GLN A 42 -3.42 21.15 -15.58
N THR A 43 -2.83 22.34 -15.42
CA THR A 43 -2.79 23.35 -16.49
C THR A 43 -2.13 22.83 -17.76
N ILE A 44 -1.00 22.12 -17.63
CA ILE A 44 -0.32 21.51 -18.79
C ILE A 44 -1.22 20.48 -19.48
N SER A 45 -1.90 19.62 -18.72
CA SER A 45 -2.81 18.59 -19.26
C SER A 45 -3.98 19.23 -20.02
N GLU A 46 -4.62 20.25 -19.45
CA GLU A 46 -5.72 20.98 -20.10
C GLU A 46 -5.29 21.62 -21.43
N HIS A 47 -4.09 22.19 -21.49
CA HIS A 47 -3.57 22.74 -22.75
C HIS A 47 -3.20 21.65 -23.77
N ARG A 48 -2.77 20.47 -23.31
CA ARG A 48 -2.50 19.32 -24.19
C ARG A 48 -3.76 18.74 -24.79
N GLU A 49 -4.86 18.69 -24.03
CA GLU A 49 -6.18 18.30 -24.53
C GLU A 49 -6.69 19.26 -25.61
N LYS A 50 -6.35 20.55 -25.49
CA LYS A 50 -6.63 21.58 -26.51
C LYS A 50 -5.70 21.51 -27.74
N GLY A 51 -4.78 20.55 -27.79
CA GLY A 51 -3.89 20.32 -28.93
C GLY A 51 -2.63 21.20 -28.99
N MET A 52 -2.29 21.93 -27.93
CA MET A 52 -1.10 22.79 -27.92
C MET A 52 0.20 21.97 -27.85
N THR A 53 1.25 22.44 -28.52
CA THR A 53 2.59 21.82 -28.45
C THR A 53 3.28 22.15 -27.12
N PHE A 54 4.28 21.36 -26.73
CA PHE A 54 5.00 21.60 -25.47
C PHE A 54 5.69 22.97 -25.41
N ASP A 55 6.21 23.44 -26.54
CA ASP A 55 6.85 24.76 -26.62
C ASP A 55 5.82 25.89 -26.53
N ALA A 56 4.67 25.76 -27.20
CA ALA A 56 3.58 26.73 -27.09
C ALA A 56 3.04 26.84 -25.65
N ILE A 57 2.94 25.71 -24.94
CA ILE A 57 2.54 25.69 -23.53
C ILE A 57 3.61 26.37 -22.66
N ALA A 58 4.90 26.09 -22.91
CA ALA A 58 5.98 26.73 -22.17
C ALA A 58 5.98 28.26 -22.38
N GLU A 59 5.76 28.73 -23.60
CA GLU A 59 5.62 30.16 -23.91
C GLU A 59 4.42 30.77 -23.20
N TRP A 60 3.26 30.12 -23.25
CA TRP A 60 2.05 30.58 -22.55
C TRP A 60 2.29 30.68 -21.03
N MET A 61 2.86 29.65 -20.40
CA MET A 61 3.18 29.67 -18.97
C MET A 61 4.15 30.80 -18.60
N ASN A 62 5.16 31.03 -19.45
CA ASN A 62 6.10 32.14 -19.26
C ASN A 62 5.45 33.51 -19.44
N LYS A 63 4.44 33.62 -20.31
CA LYS A 63 3.68 34.87 -20.56
C LYS A 63 2.79 35.21 -19.37
N GLU A 64 2.14 34.21 -18.78
CA GLU A 64 1.35 34.34 -17.55
C GLU A 64 2.21 34.55 -16.29
N GLY A 65 3.53 34.45 -16.41
CA GLY A 65 4.47 34.68 -15.31
C GLY A 65 4.71 33.48 -14.39
N TYR A 66 4.27 32.28 -14.78
CA TYR A 66 4.55 31.07 -14.01
C TYR A 66 6.00 30.63 -14.13
N LEU A 67 6.57 30.14 -13.03
CA LEU A 67 7.92 29.61 -12.95
C LEU A 67 7.89 28.12 -12.64
N THR A 68 8.94 27.40 -13.02
CA THR A 68 9.10 26.03 -12.53
C THR A 68 9.22 26.02 -11.01
N VAL A 69 9.01 24.87 -10.37
CA VAL A 69 9.18 24.67 -8.92
C VAL A 69 10.55 25.17 -8.40
N ARG A 70 11.57 25.20 -9.26
CA ARG A 70 12.93 25.70 -8.95
C ARG A 70 13.17 27.16 -9.34
N GLY A 71 12.11 27.92 -9.65
CA GLY A 71 12.18 29.34 -10.01
C GLY A 71 12.73 29.65 -11.41
N LYS A 72 12.83 28.67 -12.31
CA LYS A 72 13.33 28.88 -13.69
C LYS A 72 12.17 29.07 -14.68
N ARG A 73 12.41 29.80 -15.77
CA ARG A 73 11.49 29.90 -16.92
C ARG A 73 11.22 28.54 -17.55
N PHE A 74 10.02 28.37 -18.10
CA PHE A 74 9.60 27.15 -18.78
C PHE A 74 10.30 26.99 -20.12
N ARG A 75 10.58 25.74 -20.46
CA ARG A 75 11.01 25.23 -21.78
C ARG A 75 10.12 24.04 -22.10
N GLY A 76 9.92 23.69 -23.37
CA GLY A 76 9.11 22.52 -23.75
C GLY A 76 9.58 21.22 -23.06
N THR A 77 10.89 21.09 -22.82
CA THR A 77 11.46 19.95 -22.07
C THR A 77 10.96 19.87 -20.62
N HIS A 78 10.73 21.01 -19.97
CA HIS A 78 10.18 21.06 -18.61
C HIS A 78 8.72 20.58 -18.62
N VAL A 79 7.92 21.08 -19.57
CA VAL A 79 6.50 20.70 -19.74
C VAL A 79 6.37 19.20 -19.97
N HIS A 80 7.12 18.67 -20.94
CA HIS A 80 7.16 17.23 -21.24
C HIS A 80 7.57 16.40 -20.00
N SER A 81 8.58 16.85 -19.26
CA SER A 81 9.05 16.14 -18.06
C SER A 81 8.03 16.11 -16.94
N ILE A 82 7.28 17.20 -16.73
CA ILE A 82 6.22 17.27 -15.69
C ILE A 82 5.12 16.27 -16.01
N LEU A 83 4.62 16.29 -17.25
CA LEU A 83 3.58 15.38 -17.71
C LEU A 83 4.01 13.92 -17.59
N LYS A 84 5.18 13.57 -18.16
CA LYS A 84 5.71 12.19 -18.15
C LYS A 84 5.89 11.65 -16.73
N LYS A 85 6.47 12.44 -15.82
CA LYS A 85 6.72 12.03 -14.44
C LYS A 85 5.42 11.80 -13.66
N ARG A 86 4.40 12.61 -13.92
CA ARG A 86 3.11 12.47 -13.25
C ARG A 86 2.37 11.23 -13.73
N LEU A 87 2.31 11.00 -15.04
CA LEU A 87 1.68 9.81 -15.62
C LEU A 87 2.33 8.51 -15.11
N ALA A 88 3.67 8.44 -15.10
CA ALA A 88 4.37 7.28 -14.56
C ALA A 88 4.07 7.04 -13.07
N LYS A 89 3.86 8.11 -12.29
CA LYS A 89 3.49 7.99 -10.88
C LYS A 89 2.05 7.50 -10.71
N GLU A 90 1.13 7.99 -11.53
CA GLU A 90 -0.27 7.54 -11.51
C GLU A 90 -0.40 6.07 -11.90
N GLU A 91 0.35 5.63 -12.91
CA GLU A 91 0.45 4.21 -13.29
C GLU A 91 0.95 3.33 -12.14
N LEU A 92 1.97 3.80 -11.40
CA LEU A 92 2.49 3.09 -10.22
C LEU A 92 1.51 3.07 -9.03
N LEU A 93 0.72 4.13 -8.85
CA LEU A 93 -0.28 4.21 -7.77
C LEU A 93 -1.50 3.35 -8.07
N ASN A 94 -1.91 3.29 -9.33
CA ASN A 94 -3.05 2.48 -9.78
C ASN A 94 -2.69 1.00 -9.96
N ARG A 95 -1.41 0.63 -9.80
CA ARG A 95 -0.98 -0.76 -9.92
C ARG A 95 -1.44 -1.56 -8.71
N GLU A 96 -2.34 -2.51 -8.96
CA GLU A 96 -2.79 -3.45 -7.94
C GLU A 96 -1.72 -4.52 -7.69
N TYR A 97 -1.43 -4.75 -6.41
CA TYR A 97 -0.59 -5.86 -5.97
C TYR A 97 -1.47 -6.80 -5.15
N PRO A 98 -1.77 -8.02 -5.66
CA PRO A 98 -2.59 -8.95 -4.91
C PRO A 98 -1.89 -9.34 -3.61
N PRO A 99 -2.63 -9.44 -2.49
CA PRO A 99 -2.07 -9.88 -1.22
C PRO A 99 -1.60 -11.33 -1.34
N VAL A 100 -0.41 -11.61 -0.82
CA VAL A 100 0.16 -12.96 -0.80
C VAL A 100 0.01 -13.50 0.62
N TRP A 101 -0.57 -14.69 0.72
CA TRP A 101 -0.73 -15.42 1.97
C TRP A 101 0.24 -16.61 1.98
N SER A 102 1.00 -16.76 3.06
CA SER A 102 1.98 -17.84 3.22
C SER A 102 2.06 -18.33 4.66
N ASP A 103 2.90 -19.33 4.90
CA ASP A 103 3.27 -19.83 6.24
C ASP A 103 2.09 -20.23 7.12
N PHE A 104 1.10 -20.86 6.51
CA PHE A 104 -0.07 -21.35 7.22
C PHE A 104 0.34 -22.50 8.15
N SER A 105 0.15 -22.31 9.46
CA SER A 105 0.29 -23.37 10.45
C SER A 105 -0.86 -23.34 11.45
N MET A 106 -1.17 -24.51 12.00
CA MET A 106 -2.21 -24.67 13.00
C MET A 106 -1.64 -25.50 14.13
N GLU A 107 -1.68 -24.94 15.33
CA GLU A 107 -1.22 -25.59 16.55
C GLU A 107 -2.43 -25.83 17.44
N VAL A 108 -2.56 -27.06 17.91
CA VAL A 108 -3.62 -27.48 18.84
C VAL A 108 -2.95 -27.86 20.14
N VAL A 109 -3.25 -27.14 21.20
CA VAL A 109 -2.77 -27.43 22.55
C VAL A 109 -3.92 -28.02 23.36
N ASP A 110 -3.81 -29.31 23.67
CA ASP A 110 -4.76 -30.00 24.53
C ASP A 110 -4.51 -29.61 26.00
N LYS A 111 -5.45 -28.86 26.60
CA LYS A 111 -5.35 -28.44 28.00
C LYS A 111 -5.62 -29.57 28.98
N THR A 112 -6.09 -30.73 28.52
CA THR A 112 -6.31 -31.87 29.40
C THR A 112 -5.01 -32.44 29.96
N ILE A 113 -3.89 -32.25 29.25
CA ILE A 113 -2.55 -32.62 29.72
C ILE A 113 -2.20 -31.83 30.99
N LEU A 114 -2.38 -30.50 30.95
CA LEU A 114 -2.17 -29.64 32.12
C LEU A 114 -3.12 -30.01 33.27
N MET A 115 -4.39 -30.31 32.98
CA MET A 115 -5.38 -30.70 33.99
C MET A 115 -5.09 -32.06 34.65
N ARG A 116 -4.46 -33.01 33.95
CA ARG A 116 -4.04 -34.31 34.50
C ARG A 116 -2.91 -34.15 35.52
N ASP A 117 -1.94 -33.29 35.26
CA ASP A 117 -0.81 -33.08 36.18
C ASP A 117 -1.25 -32.43 37.49
N PHE A 118 -2.14 -31.44 37.45
CA PHE A 118 -2.73 -30.85 38.67
C PHE A 118 -3.54 -31.86 39.49
N ARG A 119 -4.32 -32.74 38.85
CA ARG A 119 -5.08 -33.81 39.54
C ARG A 119 -4.16 -34.82 40.22
N THR A 120 -3.05 -35.16 39.59
CA THR A 120 -2.08 -36.14 40.11
C THR A 120 -1.31 -35.59 41.32
N ILE A 121 -1.04 -34.29 41.35
CA ILE A 121 -0.42 -33.59 42.48
C ILE A 121 -1.39 -33.50 43.67
N LEU A 122 -2.69 -33.26 43.42
CA LEU A 122 -3.71 -33.19 44.47
C LEU A 122 -4.08 -34.54 45.09
N LEU A 123 -3.89 -35.65 44.38
CA LEU A 123 -4.17 -37.02 44.85
C LEU A 123 -2.97 -37.69 45.55
N LYS A 124 -1.80 -37.05 45.56
CA LYS A 124 -0.58 -37.50 46.28
C LYS A 124 -0.39 -36.83 47.65
N LYS A 125 -1.42 -36.17 48.18
CA LYS A 125 -1.44 -35.54 49.51
C LYS A 125 -2.54 -36.19 50.35
#